data_AF-A0A959H698-F1
#
_entry.id   AF-A0A959H698-F1
#
_cell.length_a   1.000
_cell.length_b   1.000
_cell.length_c   1.000
_cell.angle_alpha   90.00
_cell.angle_beta   90.00
_cell.angle_gamma   90.00
#
_symmetry.space_group_name_H-M   'P 1'
#
loop_
_entity.id
_entity.type
_entity.pdbx_description
1 polymer ?
#
loop_
_entity_poly.entity_id
_entity_poly.type
_entity_poly.pdbx_seq_one_letter_code
_entity_poly.pdbx_strand_id
1 'polypeptide(L)' 'MNIEEFREYCLSKKGVEETFPFGEDTLVFKVMGKIFAITGLDSAEFAVNLKCDPDRAIELREQHPEVRPGWHM' A
#
# COMPACT_ATOMS: atom_id res chain seq x y z
N MET A 1 6.33 -5.88 10.22
CA MET A 1 6.87 -4.80 9.38
C MET A 1 6.27 -3.49 9.86
N ASN A 2 7.07 -2.44 9.98
CA ASN A 2 6.60 -1.07 10.28
C ASN A 2 6.66 -0.17 9.02
N ILE A 3 6.27 1.09 9.15
CA ILE A 3 6.24 2.05 8.02
C ILE A 3 7.62 2.30 7.41
N GLU A 4 8.68 2.39 8.22
CA GLU A 4 10.05 2.66 7.74
C GLU A 4 10.56 1.45 6.93
N GLU A 5 10.41 0.24 7.48
CA GLU A 5 10.78 -1.00 6.80
C GLU A 5 9.99 -1.20 5.50
N PHE A 6 8.70 -0.88 5.51
CA PHE A 6 7.86 -0.97 4.31
C PHE A 6 8.27 0.05 3.24
N ARG A 7 8.56 1.29 3.66
CA ARG A 7 9.05 2.35 2.78
C ARG A 7 10.37 1.95 2.12
N GLU A 8 11.34 1.49 2.89
CA GLU A 8 12.62 1.00 2.37
C GLU A 8 12.43 -0.17 1.39
N TYR A 9 11.54 -1.11 1.74
CA TYR A 9 11.20 -2.23 0.87
C TYR A 9 10.60 -1.76 -0.47
N CYS A 10 9.68 -0.79 -0.45
CA CYS A 10 9.12 -0.19 -1.67
C CYS A 10 10.19 0.51 -2.50
N LEU A 11 11.02 1.35 -1.88
CA LEU A 11 12.09 2.10 -2.54
C LEU A 11 13.20 1.20 -3.10
N SER A 12 13.35 -0.02 -2.59
CA SER A 12 14.27 -1.02 -3.15
C SER A 12 13.87 -1.51 -4.56
N LYS A 13 12.62 -1.29 -4.98
CA LYS A 13 12.15 -1.72 -6.32
C LYS A 13 12.58 -0.69 -7.38
N LYS A 14 12.96 -1.20 -8.55
CA LYS A 14 13.48 -0.36 -9.64
C LYS A 14 12.43 0.63 -10.15
N GLY A 15 12.82 1.91 -10.22
CA GLY A 15 11.99 2.97 -10.80
C GLY A 15 10.80 3.38 -9.95
N VAL A 16 10.86 3.15 -8.63
CA VAL A 16 9.85 3.61 -7.69
C VAL A 16 10.00 5.11 -7.45
N GLU A 17 8.85 5.78 -7.45
CA GLU A 17 8.68 7.15 -7.01
C GLU A 17 7.79 7.17 -5.76
N GLU A 18 8.23 7.91 -4.74
CA GLU A 18 7.47 8.20 -3.53
C GLU A 18 6.82 9.58 -3.64
N THR A 19 5.50 9.67 -3.41
CA THR A 19 4.73 10.91 -3.61
C THR A 19 3.61 11.06 -2.58
N PHE A 20 3.11 12.30 -2.43
CA PHE A 20 1.98 12.68 -1.57
C PHE A 20 0.84 13.35 -2.38
N PRO A 21 0.19 12.63 -3.33
CA PRO A 21 -0.82 13.24 -4.20
C PRO A 21 -2.17 13.50 -3.51
N PHE A 22 -2.37 12.98 -2.29
CA PHE A 22 -3.64 13.05 -1.55
C PHE A 22 -3.51 13.77 -0.20
N GLY A 23 -2.53 14.66 -0.06
CA GLY A 23 -2.21 15.35 1.19
C GLY A 23 -0.96 14.81 1.87
N GLU A 24 -0.58 15.41 2.99
CA GLU A 24 0.71 15.20 3.66
C GLU A 24 0.80 13.85 4.40
N ASP A 25 -0.34 13.25 4.75
CA ASP A 25 -0.41 12.02 5.55
C ASP A 25 -0.66 10.76 4.73
N THR A 26 -0.78 10.87 3.39
CA THR A 26 -1.02 9.72 2.50
C THR A 26 0.17 9.49 1.59
N LEU A 27 0.99 8.50 1.96
CA LEU A 27 2.18 8.11 1.23
C LEU A 27 1.82 7.16 0.08
N VAL A 28 2.24 7.50 -1.14
CA VAL A 28 1.91 6.76 -2.36
C VAL A 28 3.18 6.36 -3.11
N PHE A 29 3.30 5.07 -3.43
CA PHE A 29 4.39 4.53 -4.24
C PHE A 29 3.92 4.20 -5.66
N LYS A 30 4.71 4.65 -6.65
CA LYS A 30 4.41 4.48 -8.08
C LYS A 30 5.59 3.89 -8.83
N VAL A 31 5.31 3.20 -9.93
CA VAL A 31 6.30 2.87 -10.96
C VAL A 31 5.78 3.40 -12.29
N MET A 32 6.58 4.21 -12.99
CA MET A 32 6.19 4.87 -14.24
C MET A 32 4.82 5.57 -14.15
N GLY A 33 4.60 6.33 -13.07
CA GLY A 33 3.35 7.06 -12.81
C GLY A 33 2.16 6.21 -12.36
N LYS A 34 2.27 4.87 -12.30
CA LYS A 34 1.19 3.97 -11.85
C LYS A 34 1.35 3.58 -10.39
N ILE A 35 0.33 3.86 -9.59
CA ILE A 35 0.29 3.51 -8.16
C ILE A 35 0.25 1.98 -7.98
N PHE A 36 1.05 1.47 -7.04
CA PHE A 36 1.00 0.06 -6.61
C PHE A 36 0.83 -0.12 -5.10
N ALA A 37 1.20 0.88 -4.29
CA ALA A 37 1.02 0.85 -2.83
C ALA A 37 0.64 2.24 -2.29
N ILE A 38 -0.24 2.27 -1.28
CA ILE A 38 -0.65 3.46 -0.55
C ILE A 38 -0.66 3.13 0.95
N THR A 39 -0.18 4.03 1.79
CA THR A 39 -0.21 3.89 3.25
C THR A 39 -0.51 5.24 3.92
N GLY A 40 -1.31 5.21 4.98
CA GLY A 40 -1.53 6.38 5.85
C GLY A 40 -0.40 6.50 6.87
N LEU A 41 -0.01 7.73 7.20
CA LEU A 41 1.00 8.04 8.22
C LEU A 41 0.37 8.40 9.58
N ASP A 42 -0.88 8.85 9.57
CA ASP A 42 -1.67 9.25 10.76
C ASP A 42 -2.29 8.05 11.51
N SER A 43 -2.42 6.90 10.85
CA SER A 43 -3.22 5.79 11.37
C SER A 43 -2.59 5.12 12.59
N ALA A 44 -3.43 4.84 13.61
CA ALA A 44 -3.00 4.17 14.84
C ALA A 44 -2.40 2.76 14.60
N GLU A 45 -2.84 2.10 13.53
CA GLU A 45 -2.30 0.82 13.07
C GLU A 45 -1.71 0.98 11.67
N PHE A 46 -0.53 0.39 11.47
CA PHE A 46 0.11 0.36 10.16
C PHE A 46 -0.67 -0.56 9.20
N ALA A 47 -1.17 0.01 8.11
CA ALA A 47 -1.90 -0.72 7.08
C ALA A 47 -1.58 -0.16 5.69
N VAL A 48 -1.64 -1.02 4.68
CA VAL A 48 -1.29 -0.68 3.30
C VAL A 48 -2.38 -1.13 2.33
N ASN A 49 -2.73 -0.27 1.39
CA ASN A 49 -3.56 -0.62 0.25
C ASN A 49 -2.67 -1.07 -0.90
N LEU A 50 -2.92 -2.28 -1.42
CA LEU A 50 -2.17 -2.89 -2.51
C LEU A 50 -3.10 -3.31 -3.64
N LYS A 51 -2.57 -3.30 -4.87
CA LYS A 51 -3.28 -3.90 -6.00
C LYS A 51 -3.10 -5.42 -5.96
N CYS A 52 -4.20 -6.13 -6.19
CA CYS A 52 -4.22 -7.60 -6.21
C CYS A 52 -5.10 -8.07 -7.38
N ASP A 53 -4.84 -9.29 -7.84
CA ASP A 53 -5.77 -9.99 -8.72
C ASP A 53 -7.12 -10.20 -8.00
N PRO A 54 -8.28 -9.98 -8.64
CA PRO A 54 -9.58 -10.05 -7.97
C PRO A 54 -9.88 -11.39 -7.31
N ASP A 55 -9.57 -12.49 -7.97
CA ASP A 55 -9.84 -13.84 -7.45
C ASP A 55 -8.91 -14.12 -6.27
N ARG A 56 -7.62 -13.77 -6.42
CA ARG A 56 -6.65 -13.87 -5.33
C ARG A 56 -7.02 -13.02 -4.12
N ALA A 57 -7.58 -11.84 -4.33
CA ALA A 57 -8.00 -10.96 -3.26
C ALA A 57 -9.15 -11.58 -2.43
N ILE A 58 -10.04 -12.36 -3.05
CA ILE A 58 -11.08 -13.11 -2.34
C ILE A 58 -10.43 -14.19 -1.48
N GLU A 59 -9.57 -15.03 -2.06
CA GLU A 59 -8.86 -16.09 -1.33
C GLU A 59 -8.09 -15.55 -0.11
N LEU A 60 -7.38 -14.43 -0.29
CA LEU A 60 -6.61 -13.82 0.79
C LEU A 60 -7.51 -13.33 1.93
N ARG A 61 -8.66 -12.74 1.63
CA ARG A 61 -9.63 -12.29 2.65
C ARG A 61 -10.27 -13.45 3.41
N GLU A 62 -10.42 -14.61 2.79
CA GLU A 62 -10.92 -15.82 3.45
C GLU A 62 -9.88 -16.46 4.38
N GLN A 63 -8.61 -16.41 3.99
CA GLN A 63 -7.51 -17.06 4.73
C GLN A 63 -6.90 -16.16 5.82
N HIS A 64 -6.99 -14.84 5.64
CA HIS A 64 -6.32 -13.84 6.47
C HIS A 64 -7.30 -12.75 6.92
N PRO A 65 -7.85 -12.82 8.15
CA PRO A 65 -8.79 -11.81 8.69
C PRO A 65 -8.25 -10.38 8.72
N GLU A 66 -6.92 -10.22 8.71
CA GLU A 66 -6.21 -8.95 8.62
C GLU A 66 -6.29 -8.31 7.22
N VAL A 67 -6.56 -9.09 6.17
CA VAL A 67 -6.77 -8.59 4.81
C VAL A 67 -8.21 -8.13 4.68
N ARG A 68 -8.38 -6.83 4.41
CA ARG A 68 -9.69 -6.18 4.27
C ARG A 68 -9.84 -5.56 2.88
N PRO A 69 -11.07 -5.29 2.41
CA PRO A 69 -11.27 -4.49 1.19
C PRO A 69 -10.53 -3.16 1.28
N GLY A 70 -9.92 -2.74 0.17
CA GLY A 70 -9.17 -1.49 0.10
C GLY A 70 -10.08 -0.29 0.36
N TRP A 71 -9.64 0.63 1.22
CA TRP A 71 -10.41 1.83 1.54
C TRP A 71 -10.16 2.91 0.47
N HIS A 72 -11.24 3.47 -0.09
CA HIS A 72 -11.23 4.49 -1.15
C HIS A 72 -10.42 4.12 -2.42
N MET A 73 -10.34 2.83 -2.72
CA MET A 73 -9.67 2.24 -3.89
C MET A 73 -10.66 1.57 -4.83
#